data_AF-A0A024V154-F1
#
_entry.id   AF-A0A024V154-F1
#
_cell.length_a   1.000
_cell.length_b   1.000
_cell.length_c   1.000
_cell.angle_alpha   90.00
_cell.angle_beta   90.00
_cell.angle_gamma   90.00
#
_symmetry.space_group_name_H-M   'P 1'
#
loop_
_entity.id
_entity.type
_entity.pdbx_description
1 polymer ?
#
loop_
_entity_poly.entity_id
_entity_poly.type
_entity_poly.pdbx_seq_one_letter_code
_entity_poly.pdbx_strand_id
1 'polypeptide(L)'
;MNSSKSSKHNVQNTTYEAASSKLSAVKLGYYDDPFLKHFVKRIETRSPLINRGYYARVAALRLYIELFFKSIDNKQSIQIVNIGSGLDTTFFWINQKYQDVKYYEIDFYDLLKEKTDIIKKYTEMKNFLKYEKDNEEKDEDLINCLNYKMVPLDLNDSSSFEKILLSYNFDFNKPTIFICECVLIYLETESSDNLIKKLSELMKNTSCIIVYEQLSSIIYIQNKKKKIITH
;
A
#
# COMPACT_ATOMS: atom_id res chain seq x y z
N MET A 1 -26.85 -9.63 8.03
CA MET A 1 -25.95 -8.67 8.70
C MET A 1 -24.67 -9.28 9.30
N ASN A 2 -24.46 -10.61 9.31
CA ASN A 2 -23.24 -11.24 9.86
C ASN A 2 -22.15 -11.64 8.83
N SER A 3 -22.42 -11.56 7.52
CA SER A 3 -21.44 -11.98 6.50
C SER A 3 -20.34 -10.94 6.25
N SER A 4 -20.64 -9.64 6.33
CA SER A 4 -19.69 -8.55 6.04
C SER A 4 -18.63 -8.34 7.12
N LYS A 5 -18.94 -8.60 8.41
CA LYS A 5 -17.94 -8.58 9.49
C LYS A 5 -16.96 -9.76 9.39
N SER A 6 -17.47 -10.94 9.02
CA SER A 6 -16.67 -12.16 8.83
C SER A 6 -15.72 -12.03 7.64
N SER A 7 -16.16 -11.43 6.53
CA SER A 7 -15.28 -11.18 5.37
C SER A 7 -14.18 -10.17 5.67
N LYS A 8 -14.49 -9.05 6.35
CA LYS A 8 -13.49 -8.04 6.75
C LYS A 8 -12.38 -8.62 7.63
N HIS A 9 -12.75 -9.44 8.63
CA HIS A 9 -11.78 -10.10 9.50
C HIS A 9 -10.89 -11.09 8.72
N ASN A 10 -11.46 -11.83 7.75
CA ASN A 10 -10.68 -12.75 6.92
C ASN A 10 -9.71 -12.02 5.99
N VAL A 11 -10.09 -10.86 5.46
CA VAL A 11 -9.20 -10.01 4.66
C VAL A 11 -8.07 -9.44 5.52
N GLN A 12 -8.36 -8.94 6.73
CA GLN A 12 -7.31 -8.43 7.63
C GLN A 12 -6.31 -9.52 8.06
N ASN A 13 -6.72 -10.78 8.15
CA ASN A 13 -5.81 -11.90 8.44
C ASN A 13 -4.72 -12.06 7.36
N THR A 14 -5.02 -11.75 6.10
CA THR A 14 -4.03 -11.86 5.01
C THR A 14 -2.91 -10.83 5.14
N THR A 15 -3.20 -9.67 5.75
CA THR A 15 -2.18 -8.65 6.08
C THR A 15 -1.10 -9.22 7.00
N TYR A 16 -1.48 -9.93 8.07
CA TYR A 16 -0.52 -10.50 9.01
C TYR A 16 0.32 -11.62 8.37
N GLU A 17 -0.31 -12.46 7.55
CA GLU A 17 0.39 -13.50 6.79
C GLU A 17 1.42 -12.93 5.80
N ALA A 18 1.05 -11.84 5.11
CA ALA A 18 1.94 -11.13 4.21
C ALA A 18 3.11 -10.50 4.97
N ALA A 19 2.85 -9.82 6.09
CA ALA A 19 3.88 -9.21 6.92
C ALA A 19 4.86 -10.26 7.49
N SER A 20 4.34 -11.39 8.00
CA SER A 20 5.18 -12.49 8.51
C SER A 20 6.05 -13.12 7.41
N SER A 21 5.48 -13.32 6.23
CA SER A 21 6.22 -13.86 5.07
C SER A 21 7.27 -12.88 4.54
N LYS A 22 6.95 -11.57 4.50
CA LYS A 22 7.91 -10.50 4.21
C LYS A 22 9.07 -10.52 5.23
N LEU A 23 8.78 -10.66 6.53
CA LEU A 23 9.80 -10.70 7.59
C LEU A 23 10.68 -11.95 7.53
N SER A 24 10.12 -13.10 7.15
CA SER A 24 10.90 -14.33 6.90
C SER A 24 12.01 -14.08 5.87
N ALA A 25 11.68 -13.40 4.77
CA ALA A 25 12.65 -13.06 3.73
C ALA A 25 13.69 -12.04 4.21
N VAL A 26 13.29 -11.02 4.98
CA VAL A 26 14.21 -10.03 5.59
C VAL A 26 15.24 -10.71 6.49
N LYS A 27 14.79 -11.62 7.37
CA LYS A 27 15.68 -12.34 8.31
C LYS A 27 16.75 -13.19 7.62
N LEU A 28 16.51 -13.59 6.38
CA LEU A 28 17.44 -14.36 5.55
C LEU A 28 18.28 -13.48 4.62
N GLY A 29 18.18 -12.15 4.73
CA GLY A 29 18.98 -11.21 3.95
C GLY A 29 18.54 -11.05 2.49
N TYR A 30 17.29 -11.39 2.15
CA TYR A 30 16.79 -11.17 0.79
C TYR A 30 16.66 -9.67 0.46
N TYR A 31 16.28 -8.85 1.44
CA TYR A 31 16.22 -7.40 1.32
C TYR A 31 16.21 -6.76 2.71
N ASP A 32 16.58 -5.49 2.77
CA ASP A 32 16.58 -4.73 4.01
C ASP A 32 15.22 -4.10 4.30
N ASP A 33 14.76 -4.36 5.52
CA ASP A 33 13.66 -3.66 6.18
C ASP A 33 13.83 -3.73 7.70
N PRO A 34 14.45 -2.72 8.32
CA PRO A 34 14.71 -2.74 9.76
C PRO A 34 13.45 -2.55 10.61
N PHE A 35 12.34 -2.11 10.00
CA PHE A 35 11.12 -1.69 10.70
C PHE A 35 10.07 -2.80 10.76
N LEU A 36 9.98 -3.65 9.73
CA LEU A 36 8.95 -4.69 9.59
C LEU A 36 8.83 -5.61 10.81
N LYS A 37 9.94 -5.87 11.52
CA LYS A 37 9.97 -6.68 12.74
C LYS A 37 9.02 -6.17 13.85
N HIS A 38 8.71 -4.87 13.88
CA HIS A 38 7.82 -4.27 14.87
C HIS A 38 6.34 -4.45 14.56
N PHE A 39 6.00 -4.76 13.31
CA PHE A 39 4.62 -4.93 12.84
C PHE A 39 4.17 -6.40 12.85
N VAL A 40 5.10 -7.34 12.94
CA VAL A 40 4.79 -8.78 12.92
C VAL A 40 4.59 -9.33 14.32
N LYS A 41 3.35 -9.72 14.64
CA LYS A 41 3.00 -10.36 15.92
C LYS A 41 3.56 -11.79 16.04
N ARG A 42 3.50 -12.57 14.96
CA ARG A 42 3.99 -13.96 14.91
C ARG A 42 5.07 -14.13 13.85
N ILE A 43 6.28 -14.39 14.31
CA ILE A 43 7.43 -14.65 13.47
C ILE A 43 7.33 -16.08 12.93
N GLU A 44 7.29 -16.22 11.62
CA GLU A 44 7.27 -17.53 10.97
C GLU A 44 8.41 -17.64 9.96
N THR A 45 8.95 -18.84 9.79
CA THR A 45 9.90 -19.15 8.72
C THR A 45 9.15 -19.69 7.52
N ARG A 46 9.47 -19.20 6.33
CA ARG A 46 8.90 -19.67 5.05
C ARG A 46 9.92 -20.47 4.26
N SER A 47 9.44 -21.31 3.35
CA SER A 47 10.30 -22.08 2.45
C SER A 47 11.10 -21.16 1.51
N PRO A 48 12.25 -21.60 0.97
CA PRO A 48 13.04 -20.79 0.04
C PRO A 48 12.24 -20.25 -1.15
N LEU A 49 11.31 -21.04 -1.69
CA LEU A 49 10.45 -20.62 -2.80
C LEU A 49 9.54 -19.45 -2.40
N ILE A 50 8.92 -19.52 -1.22
CA ILE A 50 8.06 -18.44 -0.71
C ILE A 50 8.88 -17.19 -0.42
N ASN A 51 10.06 -17.32 0.21
CA ASN A 51 10.94 -16.17 0.46
C ASN A 51 11.36 -15.48 -0.85
N ARG A 52 11.72 -16.25 -1.89
CA ARG A 52 12.02 -15.72 -3.23
C ARG A 52 10.83 -15.01 -3.85
N GLY A 53 9.63 -15.55 -3.68
CA GLY A 53 8.38 -14.93 -4.15
C GLY A 53 8.12 -13.57 -3.48
N TYR A 54 8.24 -13.51 -2.15
CA TYR A 54 8.08 -12.25 -1.42
C TYR A 54 9.20 -11.24 -1.69
N TYR A 55 10.44 -11.71 -1.89
CA TYR A 55 11.52 -10.86 -2.37
C TYR A 55 11.20 -10.25 -3.73
N ALA A 56 10.81 -11.08 -4.72
CA ALA A 56 10.47 -10.60 -6.06
C ALA A 56 9.31 -9.60 -6.03
N ARG A 57 8.30 -9.86 -5.19
CA ARG A 57 7.17 -8.96 -4.92
C ARG A 57 7.65 -7.58 -4.44
N VAL A 58 8.47 -7.53 -3.39
CA VAL A 58 9.00 -6.27 -2.84
C VAL A 58 9.95 -5.58 -3.82
N ALA A 59 10.84 -6.34 -4.46
CA ALA A 59 11.80 -5.81 -5.42
C ALA A 59 11.11 -5.18 -6.64
N ALA A 60 10.04 -5.80 -7.16
CA ALA A 60 9.27 -5.26 -8.26
C ALA A 60 8.60 -3.92 -7.88
N LEU A 61 7.93 -3.85 -6.73
CA LEU A 61 7.32 -2.60 -6.27
C LEU A 61 8.37 -1.49 -6.11
N ARG A 62 9.47 -1.78 -5.41
CA ARG A 62 10.57 -0.83 -5.21
C ARG A 62 11.13 -0.36 -6.56
N LEU A 63 11.37 -1.26 -7.52
CA LEU A 63 11.84 -0.91 -8.85
C LEU A 63 10.90 0.05 -9.58
N TYR A 64 9.59 -0.23 -9.60
CA TYR A 64 8.63 0.63 -10.29
C TYR A 64 8.46 1.99 -9.61
N ILE A 65 8.55 2.05 -8.28
CA ILE A 65 8.61 3.33 -7.54
C ILE A 65 9.86 4.09 -7.98
N GLU A 66 11.05 3.48 -7.98
CA GLU A 66 12.29 4.16 -8.39
C GLU A 66 12.24 4.64 -9.85
N LEU A 67 11.65 3.86 -10.75
CA LEU A 67 11.46 4.25 -12.16
C LEU A 67 10.50 5.43 -12.30
N PHE A 68 9.40 5.44 -11.55
CA PHE A 68 8.48 6.57 -11.52
C PHE A 68 9.21 7.84 -11.07
N PHE A 69 9.94 7.77 -9.95
CA PHE A 69 10.72 8.91 -9.44
C PHE A 69 11.72 9.44 -10.46
N LYS A 70 12.42 8.56 -11.19
CA LYS A 70 13.36 8.95 -12.25
C LYS A 70 12.69 9.60 -13.46
N SER A 71 11.41 9.33 -13.69
CA SER A 71 10.65 9.87 -14.82
C SER A 71 10.07 11.27 -14.56
N ILE A 72 10.01 11.69 -13.30
CA ILE A 72 9.47 12.99 -12.89
C ILE A 72 10.62 14.01 -12.75
N ASP A 73 10.37 15.25 -13.17
CA ASP A 73 11.32 16.35 -12.98
C ASP A 73 11.61 16.58 -11.48
N ASN A 74 12.89 16.68 -11.12
CA ASN A 74 13.41 16.83 -9.75
C ASN A 74 12.85 18.04 -8.98
N LYS A 75 12.16 18.97 -9.66
CA LYS A 75 11.51 20.13 -9.04
C LYS A 75 10.09 19.87 -8.51
N GLN A 76 9.48 18.74 -8.88
CA GLN A 76 8.11 18.42 -8.49
C GLN A 76 8.07 17.54 -7.24
N SER A 77 7.30 17.95 -6.23
CA SER A 77 6.95 17.08 -5.11
C SER A 77 6.04 15.94 -5.59
N ILE A 78 6.35 14.71 -5.18
CA ILE A 78 5.66 13.49 -5.59
C ILE A 78 4.71 13.03 -4.47
N GLN A 79 3.57 12.49 -4.87
CA GLN A 79 2.64 11.81 -3.98
C GLN A 79 2.67 10.31 -4.19
N ILE A 80 2.63 9.54 -3.10
CA ILE A 80 2.45 8.09 -3.14
C ILE A 80 1.20 7.73 -2.36
N VAL A 81 0.36 6.88 -2.91
CA VAL A 81 -0.83 6.36 -2.25
C VAL A 81 -0.75 4.84 -2.21
N ASN A 82 -0.56 4.27 -1.02
CA ASN A 82 -0.65 2.84 -0.81
C ASN A 82 -2.08 2.47 -0.43
N ILE A 83 -2.79 1.83 -1.36
CA ILE A 83 -4.20 1.44 -1.26
C ILE A 83 -4.26 0.02 -0.70
N GLY A 84 -4.97 -0.18 0.42
CA GLY A 84 -4.94 -1.42 1.19
C GLY A 84 -3.56 -1.67 1.79
N SER A 85 -2.99 -0.62 2.40
CA SER A 85 -1.59 -0.59 2.83
C SER A 85 -1.22 -1.64 3.88
N GLY A 86 -2.19 -2.14 4.64
CA GLY A 86 -1.97 -3.06 5.74
C GLY A 86 -0.83 -2.62 6.66
N LEU A 87 0.07 -3.55 6.96
CA LEU A 87 1.24 -3.33 7.81
C LEU A 87 2.52 -3.04 7.00
N ASP A 88 2.37 -2.53 5.77
CA ASP A 88 3.50 -2.25 4.89
C ASP A 88 4.42 -1.14 5.42
N THR A 89 5.70 -1.24 5.13
CA THR A 89 6.78 -0.38 5.65
C THR A 89 7.44 0.47 4.56
N THR A 90 6.86 0.50 3.35
CA THR A 90 7.44 1.20 2.20
C THR A 90 7.59 2.71 2.45
N PHE A 91 6.73 3.32 3.27
CA PHE A 91 6.89 4.70 3.73
C PHE A 91 8.31 4.98 4.27
N PHE A 92 8.80 4.14 5.19
CA PHE A 92 10.11 4.33 5.80
C PHE A 92 11.23 4.17 4.77
N TRP A 93 11.14 3.16 3.90
CA TRP A 93 12.10 2.94 2.82
C TRP A 93 12.18 4.13 1.85
N ILE A 94 11.04 4.74 1.51
CA ILE A 94 10.99 5.96 0.69
C ILE A 94 11.64 7.12 1.42
N ASN A 95 11.29 7.35 2.68
CA ASN A 95 11.73 8.53 3.41
C ASN A 95 13.24 8.48 3.74
N GLN A 96 13.84 7.29 3.77
CA GLN A 96 15.29 7.10 3.82
C GLN A 96 16.01 7.51 2.53
N LYS A 97 15.34 7.46 1.37
CA LYS A 97 15.94 7.66 0.04
C LYS A 97 15.57 8.98 -0.62
N TYR A 98 14.38 9.50 -0.35
CA TYR A 98 13.78 10.60 -1.07
C TYR A 98 13.29 11.68 -0.11
N GLN A 99 13.51 12.93 -0.49
CA GLN A 99 12.93 14.10 0.16
C GLN A 99 11.68 14.56 -0.57
N ASP A 100 10.87 15.39 0.09
CA ASP A 100 9.69 16.06 -0.49
C ASP A 100 8.63 15.13 -1.10
N VAL A 101 8.50 13.92 -0.54
CA VAL A 101 7.44 12.96 -0.85
C VAL A 101 6.33 13.06 0.19
N LYS A 102 5.08 13.17 -0.27
CA LYS A 102 3.90 12.97 0.57
C LYS A 102 3.37 11.56 0.38
N TYR A 103 3.26 10.83 1.48
CA TYR A 103 2.83 9.44 1.48
C TYR A 103 1.46 9.30 2.14
N TYR A 104 0.55 8.64 1.45
CA TYR A 104 -0.81 8.37 1.88
C TYR A 104 -1.00 6.87 2.04
N GLU A 105 -1.59 6.45 3.14
CA GLU A 105 -2.04 5.08 3.34
C GLU A 105 -3.54 5.03 3.47
N ILE A 106 -4.15 4.17 2.66
CA ILE A 106 -5.59 3.95 2.67
C ILE A 106 -5.85 2.52 3.14
N ASP A 107 -6.62 2.38 4.21
CA ASP A 107 -7.05 1.07 4.73
C ASP A 107 -8.25 1.24 5.67
N PHE A 108 -8.73 0.13 6.23
CA PHE A 108 -9.70 0.15 7.31
C PHE A 108 -9.13 0.83 8.56
N TYR A 109 -9.98 1.61 9.24
CA TYR A 109 -9.64 2.37 10.43
C TYR A 109 -8.89 1.54 11.48
N ASP A 110 -9.41 0.36 11.83
CA ASP A 110 -8.83 -0.49 12.88
C ASP A 110 -7.38 -0.90 12.56
N LEU A 111 -7.07 -1.13 11.28
CA LEU A 111 -5.73 -1.54 10.85
C LEU A 111 -4.75 -0.35 10.85
N LEU A 112 -5.22 0.82 10.40
CA LEU A 112 -4.44 2.07 10.50
C LEU A 112 -4.20 2.47 11.96
N LYS A 113 -5.17 2.23 12.85
CA LYS A 113 -5.04 2.49 14.28
C LYS A 113 -3.99 1.59 14.91
N GLU A 114 -4.04 0.28 14.66
CA GLU A 114 -3.00 -0.65 15.11
C GLU A 114 -1.61 -0.22 14.62
N LYS A 115 -1.50 0.16 13.35
CA LYS A 115 -0.25 0.63 12.76
C LYS A 115 0.23 1.93 13.43
N THR A 116 -0.68 2.86 13.70
CA THR A 116 -0.39 4.11 14.43
C THR A 116 0.20 3.81 15.80
N ASP A 117 -0.41 2.92 16.57
CA ASP A 117 0.06 2.57 17.92
C ASP A 117 1.47 1.95 17.87
N ILE A 118 1.76 1.13 16.87
CA ILE A 118 3.11 0.57 16.65
C ILE A 118 4.10 1.67 16.30
N ILE A 119 3.79 2.56 15.34
CA ILE A 119 4.70 3.65 14.94
C ILE A 119 4.95 4.60 16.12
N LYS A 120 3.91 4.95 16.87
CA LYS A 120 3.99 5.81 18.05
C LYS A 120 4.67 5.13 19.26
N LYS A 121 4.97 3.84 19.21
CA LYS A 121 5.71 3.15 20.27
C LYS A 121 7.23 3.25 20.10
N TYR A 122 7.73 3.32 18.88
CA TYR A 122 9.18 3.24 18.61
C TYR A 122 9.73 4.56 18.08
N THR A 123 10.68 5.15 18.82
CA THR A 123 11.31 6.44 18.48
C THR A 123 11.94 6.44 17.09
N GLU A 124 12.55 5.32 16.68
CA GLU A 124 13.17 5.19 15.35
C GLU A 124 12.17 5.38 14.20
N MET A 125 10.90 5.01 14.39
CA MET A 125 9.84 5.23 13.41
C MET A 125 9.20 6.61 13.56
N LYS A 126 9.00 7.09 14.81
CA LYS A 126 8.50 8.47 15.05
C LYS A 126 9.35 9.54 14.38
N ASN A 127 10.66 9.37 14.36
CA ASN A 127 11.60 10.35 13.80
C ASN A 127 11.38 10.61 12.29
N PHE A 128 10.66 9.74 11.58
CA PHE A 128 10.29 9.97 10.18
C PHE A 128 9.08 10.90 10.00
N LEU A 129 8.29 11.14 11.06
CA LEU A 129 7.09 11.94 10.99
C LEU A 129 7.44 13.43 11.06
N LYS A 130 7.04 14.20 10.04
CA LYS A 130 7.31 15.65 9.95
C LYS A 130 6.04 16.42 10.30
N TYR A 131 6.05 17.11 11.43
CA TYR A 131 5.00 18.02 11.85
C TYR A 131 5.42 19.48 11.63
N GLU A 132 4.45 20.39 11.55
CA GLU A 132 4.76 21.83 11.52
C GLU A 132 5.32 22.27 12.87
N LYS A 133 6.22 23.25 12.89
CA LYS A 133 6.94 23.68 14.10
C LYS A 133 6.03 24.07 15.27
N ASP A 134 4.82 24.54 14.98
CA ASP A 134 3.84 24.99 15.97
C ASP A 134 2.66 24.02 16.17
N ASN A 135 2.62 22.93 15.40
CA ASN A 135 1.67 21.84 15.58
C ASN A 135 2.45 20.64 16.13
N GLU A 136 2.56 20.54 17.46
CA GLU A 136 3.02 19.31 18.10
C GLU A 136 2.19 18.09 17.63
N GLU A 137 2.74 16.89 17.81
CA GLU A 137 2.00 15.64 17.58
C GLU A 137 0.67 15.72 18.33
N LYS A 138 -0.42 16.00 17.62
CA LYS A 138 -1.76 15.94 18.21
C LYS A 138 -1.99 14.50 18.62
N ASP A 139 -2.63 14.31 19.77
CA ASP A 139 -3.08 13.00 20.23
C ASP A 139 -4.30 12.53 19.40
N GLU A 140 -4.10 12.46 18.08
CA GLU A 140 -5.03 11.93 17.10
C GLU A 140 -4.86 10.42 17.01
N ASP A 141 -5.98 9.76 16.73
CA ASP A 141 -6.04 8.30 16.64
C ASP A 141 -5.25 7.74 15.47
N LEU A 142 -5.14 8.51 14.38
CA LEU A 142 -4.41 8.15 13.16
C LEU A 142 -3.34 9.20 12.86
N ILE A 143 -2.24 8.79 12.21
CA ILE A 143 -1.17 9.72 11.85
C ILE A 143 -1.59 10.59 10.68
N ASN A 144 -1.59 11.92 10.89
CA ASN A 144 -1.82 12.92 9.86
C ASN A 144 -0.79 14.05 9.98
N CYS A 145 0.37 13.87 9.35
CA CYS A 145 1.45 14.86 9.35
C CYS A 145 1.79 15.31 7.91
N LEU A 146 2.83 16.13 7.75
CA LEU A 146 3.14 16.77 6.47
C LEU A 146 3.54 15.78 5.37
N ASN A 147 4.33 14.77 5.74
CA ASN A 147 4.87 13.77 4.81
C ASN A 147 4.16 12.42 4.87
N TYR A 148 3.32 12.16 5.88
CA TYR A 148 2.64 10.88 6.05
C TYR A 148 1.22 11.04 6.58
N LYS A 149 0.25 10.46 5.86
CA LYS A 149 -1.17 10.62 6.13
C LYS A 149 -1.89 9.28 6.04
N MET A 150 -2.53 8.88 7.12
CA MET A 150 -3.40 7.70 7.17
C MET A 150 -4.84 8.12 6.93
N VAL A 151 -5.45 7.53 5.90
CA VAL A 151 -6.77 7.89 5.38
C VAL A 151 -7.70 6.68 5.55
N PRO A 152 -8.56 6.67 6.58
CA PRO A 152 -9.48 5.56 6.80
C PRO A 152 -10.58 5.57 5.72
N LEU A 153 -10.66 4.49 4.94
CA LEU A 153 -11.64 4.39 3.85
C LEU A 153 -11.98 2.93 3.54
N ASP A 154 -13.28 2.63 3.43
CA ASP A 154 -13.75 1.37 2.85
C ASP A 154 -13.70 1.47 1.32
N LEU A 155 -12.83 0.69 0.68
CA LEU A 155 -12.62 0.76 -0.77
C LEU A 155 -13.83 0.28 -1.59
N ASN A 156 -14.79 -0.41 -0.98
CA ASN A 156 -16.06 -0.74 -1.65
C ASN A 156 -17.00 0.48 -1.76
N ASP A 157 -16.78 1.52 -0.94
CA ASP A 157 -17.49 2.80 -1.04
C ASP A 157 -16.56 3.91 -1.55
N SER A 158 -16.20 3.80 -2.84
CA SER A 158 -15.36 4.80 -3.50
C SER A 158 -16.11 6.12 -3.77
N SER A 159 -17.40 6.25 -3.45
CA SER A 159 -18.19 7.47 -3.74
C SER A 159 -17.64 8.71 -3.04
N SER A 160 -17.01 8.52 -1.89
CA SER A 160 -16.42 9.57 -1.05
C SER A 160 -14.92 9.79 -1.28
N PHE A 161 -14.29 9.02 -2.19
CA PHE A 161 -12.83 8.96 -2.37
C PHE A 161 -12.20 10.34 -2.62
N GLU A 162 -12.74 11.11 -3.58
CA GLU A 162 -12.23 12.45 -3.90
C GLU A 162 -12.35 13.40 -2.70
N LYS A 163 -13.54 13.49 -2.11
CA LYS A 163 -13.82 14.38 -0.98
C LYS A 163 -12.90 14.10 0.21
N ILE A 164 -12.67 12.82 0.50
CA ILE A 164 -11.79 12.39 1.58
C ILE A 164 -10.34 12.72 1.25
N LEU A 165 -9.84 12.41 0.05
CA LEU A 165 -8.47 12.79 -0.31
C LEU A 165 -8.24 14.30 -0.21
N LEU A 166 -9.20 15.12 -0.66
CA LEU A 166 -9.15 16.57 -0.51
C LEU A 166 -9.08 17.00 0.96
N SER A 167 -9.83 16.36 1.86
CA SER A 167 -9.77 16.67 3.30
C SER A 167 -8.42 16.33 3.94
N TYR A 168 -7.63 15.45 3.32
CA TYR A 168 -6.25 15.13 3.70
C TYR A 168 -5.20 15.91 2.90
N ASN A 169 -5.60 17.01 2.23
CA ASN A 169 -4.72 17.88 1.44
C ASN A 169 -3.99 17.13 0.30
N PHE A 170 -4.64 16.13 -0.29
CA PHE A 170 -4.18 15.51 -1.53
C PHE A 170 -4.29 16.52 -2.69
N ASP A 171 -3.26 16.63 -3.53
CA ASP A 171 -3.25 17.54 -4.68
C ASP A 171 -3.25 16.74 -6.00
N PHE A 172 -4.40 16.74 -6.68
CA PHE A 172 -4.59 16.05 -7.97
C PHE A 172 -3.72 16.61 -9.12
N ASN A 173 -3.04 17.75 -8.92
CA ASN A 173 -2.10 18.31 -9.88
C ASN A 173 -0.64 17.85 -9.65
N LYS A 174 -0.36 17.01 -8.65
CA LYS A 174 0.98 16.46 -8.41
C LYS A 174 1.18 15.11 -9.08
N PRO A 175 2.41 14.81 -9.53
CA PRO A 175 2.76 13.47 -9.97
C PRO A 175 2.46 12.46 -8.86
N THR A 176 1.68 11.43 -9.18
CA THR A 176 1.21 10.48 -8.17
C THR A 176 1.38 9.03 -8.59
N ILE A 177 1.88 8.21 -7.68
CA ILE A 177 1.89 6.75 -7.83
C ILE A 177 0.91 6.10 -6.85
N PHE A 178 0.04 5.24 -7.37
CA PHE A 178 -0.90 4.41 -6.61
C PHE A 178 -0.37 2.99 -6.55
N ILE A 179 -0.31 2.41 -5.36
CA ILE A 179 0.16 1.04 -5.12
C ILE A 179 -1.05 0.22 -4.67
N CYS A 180 -1.35 -0.85 -5.40
CA CYS A 180 -2.35 -1.85 -5.07
C CYS A 180 -1.65 -3.22 -4.97
N GLU A 181 -1.29 -3.63 -3.75
CA GLU A 181 -0.49 -4.83 -3.51
C GLU A 181 -1.32 -5.93 -2.83
N CYS A 182 -1.92 -6.83 -3.62
CA CYS A 182 -2.89 -7.86 -3.19
C CYS A 182 -4.13 -7.25 -2.54
N VAL A 183 -4.82 -6.34 -3.23
CA VAL A 183 -5.94 -5.59 -2.65
C VAL A 183 -7.20 -5.66 -3.50
N LEU A 184 -7.12 -5.43 -4.81
CA LEU A 184 -8.28 -5.39 -5.71
C LEU A 184 -8.98 -6.75 -5.78
N ILE A 185 -8.25 -7.87 -5.64
CA ILE A 185 -8.80 -9.22 -5.59
C ILE A 185 -9.79 -9.44 -4.42
N TYR A 186 -9.74 -8.61 -3.38
CA TYR A 186 -10.67 -8.66 -2.25
C TYR A 186 -11.86 -7.71 -2.40
N LEU A 187 -11.89 -6.89 -3.45
CA LEU A 187 -12.97 -5.98 -3.76
C LEU A 187 -13.96 -6.65 -4.73
N GLU A 188 -15.19 -6.17 -4.72
CA GLU A 188 -16.15 -6.50 -5.78
C GLU A 188 -15.61 -5.97 -7.13
N THR A 189 -15.83 -6.71 -8.23
CA THR A 189 -15.32 -6.32 -9.56
C THR A 189 -15.72 -4.89 -9.92
N GLU A 190 -16.99 -4.54 -9.74
CA GLU A 190 -17.50 -3.19 -9.99
C GLU A 190 -16.80 -2.14 -9.11
N SER A 191 -16.52 -2.46 -7.84
CA SER A 191 -15.78 -1.56 -6.95
C SER A 191 -14.35 -1.33 -7.42
N SER A 192 -13.65 -2.39 -7.86
CA SER A 192 -12.29 -2.29 -8.39
C SER A 192 -12.22 -1.49 -9.70
N ASP A 193 -13.16 -1.72 -10.62
CA ASP A 193 -13.26 -0.99 -11.89
C ASP A 193 -13.56 0.50 -11.63
N ASN A 194 -14.51 0.78 -10.74
CA ASN A 194 -14.87 2.14 -10.36
C ASN A 194 -13.71 2.89 -9.68
N LEU A 195 -12.92 2.21 -8.84
CA LEU A 195 -11.73 2.79 -8.23
C LEU A 195 -10.71 3.19 -9.30
N ILE A 196 -10.33 2.27 -10.19
CA ILE A 196 -9.35 2.55 -11.26
C ILE A 196 -9.84 3.69 -12.16
N LYS A 197 -11.12 3.66 -12.55
CA LYS A 197 -11.74 4.70 -13.36
C LYS A 197 -11.67 6.07 -12.68
N LYS A 198 -12.07 6.16 -11.41
CA LYS A 198 -12.01 7.41 -10.64
C LYS A 198 -10.58 7.94 -10.51
N LEU A 199 -9.62 7.08 -10.21
CA LEU A 199 -8.20 7.47 -10.14
C LEU A 199 -7.72 8.07 -11.47
N SER A 200 -8.14 7.47 -12.60
CA SER A 200 -7.82 8.00 -13.93
C SER A 200 -8.50 9.34 -14.23
N GLU A 201 -9.75 9.53 -13.80
CA GLU A 201 -10.52 10.75 -14.08
C GLU A 201 -10.10 11.95 -13.23
N LEU A 202 -9.70 11.71 -11.96
CA LEU A 202 -9.37 12.77 -11.02
C LEU A 202 -7.98 13.37 -11.20
N MET A 203 -7.00 12.57 -11.63
CA MET A 203 -5.61 13.00 -11.74
C MET A 203 -5.40 13.94 -12.94
N LYS A 204 -4.73 15.07 -12.69
CA LYS A 204 -4.48 16.14 -13.69
C LYS A 204 -3.03 16.23 -14.14
N ASN A 205 -2.16 15.39 -13.56
CA ASN A 205 -0.73 15.31 -13.88
C ASN A 205 -0.35 13.82 -14.03
N THR A 206 0.91 13.54 -14.33
CA THR A 206 1.44 12.18 -14.51
C THR A 206 1.06 11.29 -13.33
N SER A 207 0.27 10.25 -13.60
CA SER A 207 -0.10 9.25 -12.61
C SER A 207 0.29 7.85 -13.07
N CYS A 208 0.59 6.98 -12.12
CA CYS A 208 0.89 5.57 -12.37
C CYS A 208 0.17 4.71 -11.33
N ILE A 209 -0.33 3.55 -11.74
CA ILE A 209 -0.84 2.53 -10.83
C ILE A 209 0.03 1.27 -10.95
N ILE A 210 0.53 0.79 -9.81
CA ILE A 210 1.20 -0.51 -9.70
C ILE A 210 0.22 -1.49 -9.10
N VAL A 211 -0.10 -2.56 -9.83
CA VAL A 211 -0.98 -3.64 -9.36
C VAL A 211 -0.17 -4.93 -9.27
N TYR A 212 -0.08 -5.50 -8.07
CA TYR A 212 0.52 -6.82 -7.84
C TYR A 212 -0.54 -7.74 -7.22
N GLU A 213 -1.04 -8.72 -7.98
CA GLU A 213 -2.13 -9.61 -7.53
C GLU A 213 -1.98 -11.03 -8.07
N GLN A 214 -2.70 -11.99 -7.46
CA GLN A 214 -2.77 -13.33 -8.02
C GLN A 214 -3.57 -13.32 -9.33
N LEU A 215 -3.05 -14.00 -10.35
CA LEU A 215 -3.82 -14.34 -11.54
C LEU A 215 -4.41 -15.73 -11.36
N SER A 216 -5.73 -15.88 -11.53
CA SER A 216 -6.35 -17.21 -11.56
C SER A 216 -6.04 -17.89 -12.90
N SER A 217 -5.41 -19.06 -12.85
CA SER A 217 -4.93 -19.81 -14.02
C SER A 217 -6.04 -20.31 -14.95
N ILE A 218 -7.30 -20.20 -14.55
CA ILE A 218 -8.47 -20.70 -15.31
C ILE A 218 -8.64 -19.92 -16.63
N ILE A 219 -8.35 -18.62 -16.65
CA ILE A 219 -8.46 -17.80 -17.88
C ILE A 219 -7.35 -18.17 -18.89
N TYR A 220 -6.15 -18.52 -18.40
CA TYR A 220 -5.01 -18.84 -19.27
C TYR A 220 -5.14 -20.21 -19.94
N ILE A 221 -5.74 -21.20 -19.26
CA ILE A 221 -5.91 -22.55 -19.80
C ILE A 221 -7.07 -22.62 -20.80
N GLN A 222 -8.17 -21.88 -20.58
CA GLN A 222 -9.29 -21.85 -21.52
C GLN A 222 -8.93 -21.20 -22.86
N ASN A 223 -8.11 -20.14 -22.85
CA ASN A 223 -7.66 -19.47 -24.08
C ASN A 223 -6.60 -20.26 -24.86
N LYS A 224 -5.77 -21.08 -24.19
CA LYS A 224 -4.91 -22.05 -24.90
C LYS A 224 -5.69 -23.22 -25.49
N LYS A 225 -6.73 -23.73 -24.82
CA LYS A 225 -7.58 -24.80 -25.39
C LYS A 225 -8.38 -24.34 -26.62
N LYS A 226 -8.85 -23.08 -26.67
CA LYS A 226 -9.52 -22.54 -27.87
C LYS A 226 -8.59 -22.40 -29.09
N LYS A 227 -7.29 -22.18 -28.90
CA LYS A 227 -6.31 -22.10 -30.00
C LYS A 227 -5.78 -23.46 -30.48
N ILE A 228 -6.03 -24.55 -29.76
CA ILE A 228 -5.53 -25.89 -30.10
C ILE A 228 -6.61 -26.76 -30.77
N ILE A 229 -7.88 -26.34 -30.78
CA ILE A 229 -9.00 -27.12 -31.36
C ILE A 229 -9.45 -26.57 -32.73
N THR A 230 -8.83 -25.50 -33.22
CA THR A 230 -8.98 -25.07 -34.62
C THR A 230 -7.63 -25.13 -35.29
N HIS A 231 -7.25 -26.32 -35.77
CA HIS A 231 -6.43 -26.61 -36.96
C HIS A 231 -6.64 -28.09 -37.29
#